data_AF-A0A183AH78-F1
#
_entry.id   AF-A0A183AH78-F1
#
_cell.length_a   1.000
_cell.length_b   1.000
_cell.length_c   1.000
_cell.angle_alpha   90.00
_cell.angle_beta   90.00
_cell.angle_gamma   90.00
#
_symmetry.space_group_name_H-M   'P 1'
#
loop_
_entity.id
_entity.type
_entity.pdbx_description
1 polymer ?
#
loop_
_entity_poly.entity_id
_entity_poly.type
_entity_poly.pdbx_seq_one_letter_code
_entity_poly.pdbx_strand_id
1 'polypeptide(L)'
;MTKPRTLGTMMALFDCAKLDPSLSAFVRPIEFTENLLSDEYKLFEVDPVLADEISDPNSSRVIELKDEPGKSSSGRVYACATERTYSVVETETSNTLLLIPNGSTLTEKPPDSEESQSVVVQALKASYLELHPCIAPSLRLLKQRMLSSKYHGPLDEDDCEENSEICDNQMRSANLTRLDLTTEFPCSTNELNYAFARLKIFEVQGFMRLVDPDYLIQVIRDIFFLADECAWDWRKTGFSIRKVIENLKDQHEPSVLKQIIGIYFHPRNTPTCTSSSDLSVFPRSSKICQLVGEQLLSVTNSFDLNDFKAVWKATVPSGLRPKLRKHLTCAGRAFCGTAGTSMDTNFSARGRPNADRNHPLFRTISLLRSEDLPDDTVESRLHALFERSAAWPELELASFLIDLVVPPDTSCKLHSDPVIGPLTFPCTANTDSDFEYIDELEGEFPESNTSTETDTPKPAPASVVTILSRLCRVTTVDQGRIYTEKYATI
;
A
#
# COMPACT_ATOMS: atom_id res chain seq x y z
N MET A 1 50.42 5.78 -24.34
CA MET A 1 49.73 6.82 -25.12
C MET A 1 50.05 6.67 -26.61
N THR A 2 49.13 6.08 -27.37
CA THR A 2 49.15 6.11 -28.83
C THR A 2 48.94 7.56 -29.29
N LYS A 3 49.78 8.07 -30.20
CA LYS A 3 49.58 9.41 -30.79
C LYS A 3 48.18 9.47 -31.44
N PRO A 4 47.42 10.57 -31.27
CA PRO A 4 46.13 10.73 -31.93
C PRO A 4 46.31 10.60 -33.44
N ARG A 5 45.43 9.85 -34.11
CA ARG A 5 45.50 9.67 -35.56
C ARG A 5 45.20 11.01 -36.22
N THR A 6 46.11 11.47 -37.05
CA THR A 6 45.92 12.69 -37.84
C THR A 6 44.86 12.47 -38.92
N LEU A 7 44.13 13.53 -39.29
CA LEU A 7 43.11 13.52 -40.36
C LEU A 7 43.63 12.83 -41.64
N GLY A 8 44.85 13.14 -42.06
CA GLY A 8 45.47 12.53 -43.25
C GLY A 8 45.66 11.01 -43.13
N THR A 9 45.94 10.50 -41.93
CA THR A 9 46.04 9.05 -41.68
C THR A 9 44.67 8.38 -41.73
N MET A 10 43.62 9.06 -41.25
CA MET A 10 42.25 8.56 -41.32
C MET A 10 41.73 8.54 -42.76
N MET A 11 42.02 9.57 -43.55
CA MET A 11 41.65 9.63 -44.97
C MET A 11 42.32 8.52 -45.79
N ALA A 12 43.60 8.23 -45.53
CA ALA A 12 44.29 7.12 -46.18
C ALA A 12 43.64 5.75 -45.88
N LEU A 13 43.13 5.54 -44.65
CA LEU A 13 42.38 4.34 -44.30
C LEU A 13 41.01 4.28 -44.99
N PHE A 14 40.33 5.43 -45.15
CA PHE A 14 39.08 5.54 -45.91
C PHE A 14 39.27 5.14 -47.37
N ASP A 15 40.35 5.62 -47.99
CA ASP A 15 40.71 5.29 -49.37
C ASP A 15 41.04 3.79 -49.52
N CYS A 16 41.78 3.21 -48.57
CA CYS A 16 42.06 1.76 -48.55
C CYS A 16 40.78 0.93 -48.39
N ALA A 17 39.82 1.41 -47.59
CA ALA A 17 38.54 0.76 -47.36
C ALA A 17 37.51 1.00 -48.48
N LYS A 18 37.83 1.85 -49.48
CA LYS A 18 36.93 2.24 -50.60
C LYS A 18 35.59 2.79 -50.12
N LEU A 19 35.59 3.53 -49.03
CA LEU A 19 34.39 4.18 -48.51
C LEU A 19 34.05 5.42 -49.35
N ASP A 20 32.77 5.80 -49.38
CA ASP A 20 32.33 7.00 -50.08
C ASP A 20 33.05 8.24 -49.52
N PRO A 21 33.76 9.04 -50.34
CA PRO A 21 34.43 10.26 -49.92
C PRO A 21 33.50 11.26 -49.21
N SER A 22 32.19 11.21 -49.47
CA SER A 22 31.20 12.05 -48.78
C SER A 22 31.13 11.80 -47.27
N LEU A 23 31.52 10.60 -46.81
CA LEU A 23 31.55 10.20 -45.40
C LEU A 23 32.72 10.81 -44.62
N SER A 24 33.74 11.32 -45.32
CA SER A 24 34.91 11.98 -44.70
C SER A 24 34.52 13.18 -43.82
N ALA A 25 33.42 13.86 -44.18
CA ALA A 25 32.86 14.99 -43.45
C ALA A 25 32.29 14.61 -42.08
N PHE A 26 32.18 13.33 -41.73
CA PHE A 26 31.62 12.85 -40.46
C PHE A 26 32.65 12.08 -39.61
N VAL A 27 33.93 12.08 -40.02
CA VAL A 27 34.96 11.31 -39.33
C VAL A 27 35.52 12.11 -38.17
N ARG A 28 35.28 11.63 -36.95
CA ARG A 28 35.88 12.17 -35.72
C ARG A 28 36.74 11.11 -35.03
N PRO A 29 37.94 11.46 -34.55
CA PRO A 29 38.71 10.54 -33.71
C PRO A 29 38.01 10.37 -32.36
N ILE A 30 37.82 9.13 -31.94
CA ILE A 30 37.28 8.78 -30.62
C ILE A 30 38.44 8.36 -29.74
N GLU A 31 38.55 9.00 -28.58
CA GLU A 31 39.51 8.66 -27.53
C GLU A 31 38.76 8.04 -26.35
N PHE A 32 39.37 7.05 -25.72
CA PHE A 32 38.81 6.37 -24.56
C PHE A 32 39.59 6.80 -23.32
N THR A 33 38.88 7.17 -22.26
CA THR A 33 39.51 7.38 -20.95
C THR A 33 40.06 6.07 -20.38
N GLU A 34 40.94 6.15 -19.40
CA GLU A 34 41.56 4.95 -18.81
C GLU A 34 40.56 4.09 -18.01
N ASN A 35 39.52 4.71 -17.43
CA ASN A 35 38.54 4.06 -16.57
C ASN A 35 37.15 3.91 -17.22
N LEU A 36 37.08 3.32 -18.42
CA LEU A 36 35.81 3.18 -19.16
C LEU A 36 34.71 2.41 -18.41
N LEU A 37 35.10 1.42 -17.60
CA LEU A 37 34.18 0.61 -16.82
C LEU A 37 33.95 1.18 -15.40
N SER A 38 34.30 2.45 -15.18
CA SER A 38 34.15 3.12 -13.90
C SER A 38 32.71 3.08 -13.40
N ASP A 39 32.51 2.70 -12.13
CA ASP A 39 31.21 2.77 -11.46
C ASP A 39 30.80 4.18 -11.04
N GLU A 40 31.64 5.19 -11.34
CA GLU A 40 31.34 6.61 -11.08
C GLU A 40 30.09 7.10 -11.83
N TYR A 41 29.74 6.47 -12.95
CA TYR A 41 28.55 6.79 -13.73
C TYR A 41 27.56 5.63 -13.69
N LYS A 42 26.32 5.92 -13.34
CA LYS A 42 25.18 5.00 -13.46
C LYS A 42 24.10 5.68 -14.31
N LEU A 43 23.41 4.88 -15.12
CA LEU A 43 22.32 5.36 -15.97
C LEU A 43 21.00 5.02 -15.31
N PHE A 44 20.10 5.99 -15.20
CA PHE A 44 18.75 5.79 -14.74
C PHE A 44 17.78 6.06 -15.89
N GLU A 45 16.84 5.15 -16.10
CA GLU A 45 15.65 5.42 -16.91
C GLU A 45 14.65 6.18 -16.03
N VAL A 46 14.19 7.32 -16.53
CA VAL A 46 13.32 8.24 -15.82
C VAL A 46 12.13 8.55 -16.70
N ASP A 47 10.91 8.46 -16.15
CA ASP A 47 9.71 8.83 -16.89
C ASP A 47 9.65 10.35 -17.15
N PRO A 48 8.89 10.81 -18.16
CA PRO A 48 8.86 12.23 -18.51
C PRO A 48 8.45 13.17 -17.37
N VAL A 49 7.56 12.72 -16.47
CA VAL A 49 7.10 13.55 -15.33
C VAL A 49 8.24 13.71 -14.34
N LEU A 50 8.92 12.63 -13.97
CA LEU A 50 10.08 12.69 -13.08
C LEU A 50 11.26 13.43 -13.72
N ALA A 51 11.45 13.32 -15.04
CA ALA A 51 12.47 14.06 -15.77
C ALA A 51 12.21 15.58 -15.77
N ASP A 52 10.96 15.99 -15.99
CA ASP A 52 10.53 17.40 -15.88
C ASP A 52 10.73 17.90 -14.44
N GLU A 53 10.40 17.09 -13.44
CA GLU A 53 10.58 17.42 -12.02
C GLU A 53 12.05 17.62 -11.64
N ILE A 54 12.97 16.76 -12.12
CA ILE A 54 14.41 16.88 -11.85
C ILE A 54 15.02 18.07 -12.60
N SER A 55 14.49 18.38 -13.79
CA SER A 55 15.02 19.43 -14.65
C SER A 55 14.61 20.85 -14.24
N ASP A 56 13.64 21.00 -13.33
CA ASP A 56 13.17 22.32 -12.87
C ASP A 56 14.21 22.98 -11.94
N PRO A 57 14.90 24.05 -12.38
CA PRO A 57 15.94 24.72 -11.59
C PRO A 57 15.39 25.46 -10.37
N ASN A 58 14.07 25.71 -10.31
CA ASN A 58 13.42 26.36 -9.16
C ASN A 58 13.04 25.37 -8.06
N SER A 59 13.13 24.07 -8.33
CA SER A 59 12.79 23.02 -7.37
C SER A 59 14.07 22.35 -6.88
N SER A 60 14.43 22.55 -5.61
CA SER A 60 15.48 21.76 -4.95
C SER A 60 14.88 20.40 -4.61
N ARG A 61 14.68 19.57 -5.62
CA ARG A 61 14.19 18.20 -5.46
C ARG A 61 15.37 17.25 -5.34
N VAL A 62 15.35 16.45 -4.29
CA VAL A 62 16.36 15.43 -4.00
C VAL A 62 15.69 14.07 -4.17
N ILE A 63 16.33 13.18 -4.92
CA ILE A 63 15.97 11.77 -4.96
C ILE A 63 16.93 11.05 -4.02
N GLU A 64 16.41 10.50 -2.94
CA GLU A 64 17.21 9.76 -1.96
C GLU A 64 17.20 8.27 -2.29
N LEU A 65 18.39 7.67 -2.39
CA LEU A 65 18.51 6.22 -2.50
C LEU A 65 18.57 5.61 -1.10
N LYS A 66 17.68 4.65 -0.83
CA LYS A 66 17.56 3.96 0.46
C LYS A 66 17.52 2.44 0.25
N ASP A 67 18.12 1.70 1.18
CA ASP A 67 18.10 0.25 1.18
C ASP A 67 16.84 -0.30 1.87
N GLU A 68 16.50 -1.55 1.55
CA GLU A 68 15.48 -2.29 2.28
C GLU A 68 15.84 -2.42 3.79
N PRO A 69 14.92 -2.09 4.71
CA PRO A 69 15.18 -2.15 6.14
C PRO A 69 15.62 -3.54 6.61
N GLY A 70 16.60 -3.57 7.51
CA GLY A 70 17.06 -4.80 8.17
C GLY A 70 17.93 -5.74 7.30
N LYS A 71 18.17 -5.40 6.02
CA LYS A 71 19.06 -6.18 5.15
C LYS A 71 20.25 -5.34 4.69
N SER A 72 21.26 -5.19 5.54
CA SER A 72 22.52 -4.56 5.14
C SER A 72 23.24 -5.45 4.11
N SER A 73 23.57 -4.91 2.94
CA SER A 73 24.36 -5.50 1.83
C SER A 73 23.68 -6.45 0.82
N SER A 74 22.43 -6.87 1.03
CA SER A 74 21.70 -7.70 0.05
C SER A 74 20.23 -7.31 -0.12
N GLY A 75 19.84 -6.13 0.37
CA GLY A 75 18.48 -5.60 0.26
C GLY A 75 18.19 -5.04 -1.13
N ARG A 76 16.90 -4.82 -1.41
CA ARG A 76 16.48 -4.02 -2.57
C ARG A 76 16.86 -2.56 -2.36
N VAL A 77 17.07 -1.84 -3.45
CA VAL A 77 17.32 -0.39 -3.44
C VAL A 77 16.07 0.34 -3.90
N TYR A 78 15.77 1.45 -3.24
CA TYR A 78 14.63 2.30 -3.52
C TYR A 78 15.08 3.72 -3.80
N ALA A 79 14.46 4.36 -4.79
CA ALA A 79 14.59 5.78 -5.07
C ALA A 79 13.36 6.51 -4.52
N CYS A 80 13.56 7.31 -3.47
CA CYS A 80 12.52 8.07 -2.81
C CYS A 80 12.52 9.50 -3.37
N ALA A 81 11.50 9.85 -4.15
CA ALA A 81 11.22 11.22 -4.54
C ALA A 81 10.26 11.87 -3.53
N THR A 82 9.98 13.16 -3.70
CA THR A 82 9.15 13.95 -2.76
C THR A 82 7.78 13.34 -2.48
N GLU A 83 7.12 12.79 -3.50
CA GLU A 83 5.73 12.31 -3.42
C GLU A 83 5.59 10.79 -3.61
N ARG A 84 6.61 10.13 -4.17
CA ARG A 84 6.56 8.74 -4.62
C ARG A 84 7.89 8.03 -4.46
N THR A 85 7.81 6.73 -4.20
CA THR A 85 8.97 5.85 -4.12
C THR A 85 8.96 4.80 -5.22
N TYR A 86 10.14 4.56 -5.78
CA TYR A 86 10.38 3.63 -6.86
C TYR A 86 11.32 2.52 -6.40
N SER A 87 11.02 1.27 -6.75
CA SER A 87 11.99 0.20 -6.64
C SER A 87 12.98 0.28 -7.81
N VAL A 88 14.27 0.19 -7.52
CA VAL A 88 15.33 0.26 -8.53
C VAL A 88 15.65 -1.15 -9.03
N VAL A 89 15.61 -1.35 -10.34
CA VAL A 89 15.91 -2.63 -10.99
C VAL A 89 17.01 -2.42 -12.02
N GLU A 90 18.07 -3.23 -11.99
CA GLU A 90 19.11 -3.18 -13.02
C GLU A 90 18.71 -4.04 -14.22
N THR A 91 18.72 -3.44 -15.41
CA THR A 91 18.44 -4.10 -16.68
C THR A 91 19.69 -4.10 -17.54
N GLU A 92 20.11 -5.28 -18.00
CA GLU A 92 21.21 -5.44 -18.96
C GLU A 92 20.73 -5.19 -20.40
N THR A 93 21.57 -4.53 -21.18
CA THR A 93 21.34 -4.29 -22.60
C THR A 93 22.28 -5.14 -23.45
N SER A 94 21.78 -5.69 -24.56
CA SER A 94 22.62 -6.34 -25.57
C SER A 94 23.57 -5.37 -26.29
N ASN A 95 23.30 -4.06 -26.19
CA ASN A 95 24.06 -3.00 -26.82
C ASN A 95 25.08 -2.40 -25.85
N THR A 96 26.17 -1.86 -26.39
CA THR A 96 27.13 -1.08 -25.62
C THR A 96 26.75 0.40 -25.69
N LEU A 97 26.49 1.01 -24.54
CA LEU A 97 26.20 2.43 -24.41
C LEU A 97 27.51 3.19 -24.15
N LEU A 98 27.80 4.18 -25.00
CA LEU A 98 28.96 5.05 -24.86
C LEU A 98 28.53 6.40 -24.30
N LEU A 99 29.10 6.79 -23.17
CA LEU A 99 28.83 8.07 -22.52
C LEU A 99 29.84 9.11 -23.01
N ILE A 100 29.31 10.11 -23.72
CA ILE A 100 30.06 11.19 -24.31
C ILE A 100 29.55 12.50 -23.69
N PRO A 101 30.42 13.30 -23.03
CA PRO A 101 30.01 14.57 -22.42
C PRO A 101 29.66 15.63 -23.49
N ASN A 102 28.95 16.67 -23.05
CA ASN A 102 28.70 17.91 -23.80
C ASN A 102 27.89 17.79 -25.11
N GLY A 103 27.10 16.72 -25.28
CA GLY A 103 26.21 16.60 -26.44
C GLY A 103 26.95 16.60 -27.77
N SER A 104 28.22 16.20 -27.78
CA SER A 104 29.03 16.09 -29.01
C SER A 104 28.47 14.96 -29.87
N THR A 105 27.44 15.25 -30.66
CA THR A 105 26.78 14.24 -31.48
C THR A 105 27.77 13.73 -32.52
N LEU A 106 28.13 12.45 -32.46
CA LEU A 106 29.03 11.82 -33.44
C LEU A 106 28.51 11.91 -34.90
N THR A 107 27.23 12.27 -35.08
CA THR A 107 26.54 12.39 -36.38
C THR A 107 26.50 13.80 -36.94
N GLU A 108 26.92 14.83 -36.20
CA GLU A 108 26.94 16.21 -36.69
C GLU A 108 28.21 16.49 -37.49
N LYS A 109 28.05 17.19 -38.63
CA LYS A 109 29.18 17.66 -39.43
C LYS A 109 30.02 18.63 -38.56
N PRO A 110 31.35 18.43 -38.41
CA PRO A 110 32.19 19.36 -37.68
C PRO A 110 32.12 20.75 -38.35
N PRO A 111 32.11 21.83 -37.56
CA PRO A 111 32.20 23.18 -38.12
C PRO A 111 33.47 23.29 -38.96
N ASP A 112 33.38 23.94 -40.13
CA ASP A 112 34.42 24.00 -41.16
C ASP A 112 35.74 24.69 -40.71
N SER A 113 35.92 24.99 -39.43
CA SER A 113 36.96 25.89 -38.89
C SER A 113 37.82 25.35 -37.75
N GLU A 114 37.60 24.14 -37.22
CA GLU A 114 38.49 23.59 -36.19
C GLU A 114 39.03 22.20 -36.56
N GLU A 115 40.33 22.01 -36.30
CA GLU A 115 40.98 20.70 -36.27
C GLU A 115 40.08 19.73 -35.50
N SER A 116 39.72 18.59 -36.09
CA SER A 116 38.76 17.64 -35.53
C SER A 116 39.11 17.29 -34.09
N GLN A 117 38.48 17.96 -33.13
CA GLN A 117 38.67 17.70 -31.71
C GLN A 117 38.24 16.27 -31.44
N SER A 118 39.11 15.49 -30.77
CA SER A 118 38.77 14.12 -30.43
C SER A 118 37.64 14.10 -29.42
N VAL A 119 36.66 13.24 -29.69
CA VAL A 119 35.56 13.00 -28.76
C VAL A 119 36.02 11.98 -27.75
N VAL A 120 36.06 12.38 -26.48
CA VAL A 120 36.50 11.52 -25.38
C VAL A 120 35.29 10.76 -24.81
N VAL A 121 35.32 9.44 -24.89
CA VAL A 121 34.37 8.55 -24.23
C VAL A 121 34.74 8.43 -22.76
N GLN A 122 33.86 8.92 -21.90
CA GLN A 122 34.07 8.92 -20.45
C GLN A 122 33.71 7.59 -19.80
N ALA A 123 32.67 6.91 -20.31
CA ALA A 123 32.26 5.63 -19.76
C ALA A 123 31.60 4.74 -20.81
N LEU A 124 31.66 3.44 -20.54
CA LEU A 124 31.03 2.37 -21.29
C LEU A 124 30.08 1.64 -20.35
N LYS A 125 28.82 1.50 -20.75
CA LYS A 125 27.77 0.82 -19.96
C LYS A 125 27.09 -0.25 -20.79
N ALA A 126 26.76 -1.35 -20.12
CA ALA A 126 25.96 -2.45 -20.67
C ALA A 126 24.70 -2.71 -19.84
N SER A 127 24.42 -1.85 -18.87
CA SER A 127 23.22 -1.88 -18.04
C SER A 127 22.78 -0.46 -17.70
N TYR A 128 21.50 -0.35 -17.35
CA TYR A 128 20.89 0.85 -16.80
C TYR A 128 19.91 0.46 -15.69
N LEU A 129 19.52 1.43 -14.88
CA LEU A 129 18.65 1.27 -13.72
C LEU A 129 17.25 1.78 -14.07
N GLU A 130 16.26 0.90 -14.00
CA GLU A 130 14.84 1.23 -14.18
C GLU A 130 14.20 1.59 -12.85
N LEU A 131 13.33 2.59 -12.89
CA LEU A 131 12.52 3.03 -11.75
C LEU A 131 11.10 2.51 -11.89
N HIS A 132 10.75 1.50 -11.08
CA HIS A 132 9.41 0.93 -11.06
C HIS A 132 8.62 1.47 -9.86
N PRO A 133 7.49 2.18 -10.05
CA PRO A 133 6.65 2.63 -8.93
C PRO A 133 6.23 1.46 -8.04
N CYS A 134 6.30 1.64 -6.72
CA CYS A 134 5.98 0.57 -5.77
C CYS A 134 5.17 1.10 -4.57
N ILE A 135 4.54 0.19 -3.82
CA ILE A 135 4.05 0.54 -2.48
C ILE A 135 5.26 0.76 -1.59
N ALA A 136 5.29 1.91 -0.93
CA ALA A 136 6.26 2.24 0.06
C ALA A 136 5.58 2.85 1.31
N PRO A 137 6.15 2.64 2.51
CA PRO A 137 7.10 1.58 2.82
C PRO A 137 6.43 0.19 2.72
N SER A 138 7.22 -0.88 2.78
CA SER A 138 6.68 -2.24 2.96
C SER A 138 5.83 -2.28 4.23
N LEU A 139 4.52 -2.51 4.06
CA LEU A 139 3.58 -2.57 5.20
C LEU A 139 3.91 -3.76 6.11
N ARG A 140 4.40 -4.86 5.52
CA ARG A 140 4.78 -6.06 6.25
C ARG A 140 6.01 -5.81 7.12
N LEU A 141 7.06 -5.21 6.56
CA LEU A 141 8.28 -4.88 7.30
C LEU A 141 8.03 -3.80 8.36
N LEU A 142 7.26 -2.77 8.04
CA LEU A 142 6.87 -1.73 9.01
C LEU A 142 6.06 -2.35 10.15
N LYS A 143 5.06 -3.17 9.85
CA LYS A 143 4.29 -3.88 10.89
C LYS A 143 5.20 -4.72 11.78
N GLN A 144 6.10 -5.52 11.20
CA GLN A 144 7.06 -6.34 11.95
C GLN A 144 7.92 -5.48 12.87
N ARG A 145 8.40 -4.33 12.39
CA ARG A 145 9.21 -3.38 13.17
C ARG A 145 8.44 -2.78 14.35
N MET A 146 7.13 -2.58 14.17
CA MET A 146 6.26 -1.96 15.16
C MET A 146 5.68 -2.96 16.18
N LEU A 147 5.88 -4.28 15.97
CA LEU A 147 5.43 -5.30 16.94
C LEU A 147 6.11 -5.15 18.32
N SER A 148 7.30 -4.52 18.38
CA SER A 148 7.97 -4.20 19.64
C SER A 148 7.41 -2.95 20.35
N SER A 149 6.54 -2.20 19.68
CA SER A 149 5.99 -0.92 20.13
C SER A 149 4.46 -0.96 20.04
N LYS A 150 3.83 -1.90 20.75
CA LYS A 150 2.36 -2.02 20.81
C LYS A 150 1.78 -1.09 21.87
N TYR A 151 0.52 -0.71 21.69
CA TYR A 151 -0.24 0.06 22.66
C TYR A 151 -1.61 -0.57 22.89
N HIS A 152 -1.86 -1.00 24.12
CA HIS A 152 -3.08 -1.70 24.55
C HIS A 152 -4.09 -0.79 25.28
N GLY A 153 -3.68 0.43 25.62
CA GLY A 153 -4.51 1.42 26.30
C GLY A 153 -3.78 2.07 27.48
N PRO A 154 -4.36 3.10 28.11
CA PRO A 154 -3.72 3.80 29.24
C PRO A 154 -3.50 2.90 30.45
N LEU A 155 -4.45 2.01 30.76
CA LEU A 155 -4.41 1.16 31.95
C LEU A 155 -3.24 0.16 31.95
N ASP A 156 -2.89 -0.38 30.78
CA ASP A 156 -1.80 -1.35 30.66
C ASP A 156 -0.41 -0.70 30.76
N GLU A 157 -0.29 0.61 30.50
CA GLU A 157 0.97 1.35 30.68
C GLU A 157 1.25 1.59 32.18
N ASP A 158 0.22 1.84 32.99
CA ASP A 158 0.35 2.05 34.43
C ASP A 158 0.81 0.77 35.16
N ASP A 159 0.35 -0.41 34.73
CA ASP A 159 0.76 -1.71 35.31
C ASP A 159 2.22 -2.08 34.96
N CYS A 160 2.80 -1.49 33.92
CA CYS A 160 4.19 -1.73 33.51
C CYS A 160 5.22 -0.98 34.38
N GLU A 161 4.81 0.04 35.12
CA GLU A 161 5.71 0.82 35.98
C GLU A 161 6.10 0.08 37.28
N GLU A 162 5.31 -0.93 37.71
CA GLU A 162 5.50 -1.57 39.02
C GLU A 162 6.35 -2.86 39.02
N ASN A 163 6.71 -3.47 37.88
CA ASN A 163 7.40 -4.78 37.85
C ASN A 163 8.63 -4.92 36.93
N SER A 164 9.80 -4.84 37.58
CA SER A 164 11.09 -5.52 37.29
C SER A 164 12.05 -4.93 36.23
N GLU A 165 13.34 -4.96 36.58
CA GLU A 165 14.57 -4.60 35.85
C GLU A 165 14.74 -5.20 34.43
N ILE A 166 13.77 -5.96 33.94
CA ILE A 166 13.67 -6.49 32.57
C ILE A 166 13.10 -5.43 31.60
N CYS A 167 12.38 -4.42 32.12
CA CYS A 167 11.70 -3.38 31.34
C CYS A 167 12.64 -2.40 30.62
N ASP A 168 13.88 -2.20 31.08
CA ASP A 168 14.81 -1.20 30.50
C ASP A 168 15.24 -1.50 29.05
N ASN A 169 15.32 -2.77 28.66
CA ASN A 169 15.66 -3.15 27.28
C ASN A 169 14.44 -3.13 26.34
N GLN A 170 13.24 -3.34 26.87
CA GLN A 170 11.98 -3.33 26.11
C GLN A 170 11.48 -1.90 25.89
N MET A 171 11.67 -1.03 26.88
CA MET A 171 11.39 0.41 26.83
C MET A 171 12.20 1.12 25.73
N ARG A 172 13.49 0.79 25.57
CA ARG A 172 14.34 1.39 24.51
C ARG A 172 13.94 0.96 23.09
N SER A 173 13.36 -0.23 22.91
CA SER A 173 12.84 -0.70 21.60
C SER A 173 11.42 -0.19 21.28
N ALA A 174 10.71 0.37 22.26
CA ALA A 174 9.37 0.96 22.11
C ALA A 174 9.39 2.49 21.86
N ASN A 175 10.56 3.11 21.97
CA ASN A 175 10.74 4.56 21.82
C ASN A 175 11.06 4.96 20.37
N LEU A 176 10.25 4.48 19.43
CA LEU A 176 10.39 4.83 18.02
C LEU A 176 9.78 6.18 17.74
N THR A 177 10.59 7.14 17.30
CA THR A 177 10.07 8.40 16.80
C THR A 177 9.71 8.30 15.33
N ARG A 178 8.89 9.23 14.86
CA ARG A 178 8.59 9.37 13.44
C ARG A 178 9.85 9.62 12.60
N LEU A 179 10.81 10.37 13.13
CA LEU A 179 12.07 10.63 12.45
C LEU A 179 12.85 9.34 12.23
N ASP A 180 12.94 8.50 13.27
CA ASP A 180 13.63 7.20 13.18
C ASP A 180 13.04 6.34 12.06
N LEU A 181 11.71 6.25 11.98
CA LEU A 181 11.01 5.49 10.94
C LEU A 181 11.19 6.10 9.54
N THR A 182 11.29 7.42 9.44
CA THR A 182 11.52 8.13 8.15
C THR A 182 12.94 7.91 7.63
N THR A 183 13.91 7.78 8.53
CA THR A 183 15.30 7.45 8.19
C THR A 183 15.46 5.96 7.89
N GLU A 184 14.79 5.08 8.64
CA GLU A 184 14.89 3.62 8.50
C GLU A 184 14.18 3.09 7.24
N PHE A 185 12.99 3.62 6.91
CA PHE A 185 12.18 3.09 5.82
C PHE A 185 12.29 3.90 4.52
N PRO A 186 12.34 3.23 3.35
CA PRO A 186 12.26 3.88 2.05
C PRO A 186 10.81 4.27 1.77
N CYS A 187 10.49 5.55 1.88
CA CYS A 187 9.19 6.13 1.53
C CYS A 187 9.21 7.66 1.56
N SER A 188 8.23 8.28 0.90
CA SER A 188 7.88 9.68 1.11
C SER A 188 7.10 9.89 2.42
N THR A 189 6.99 11.15 2.86
CA THR A 189 6.19 11.52 4.04
C THR A 189 4.72 11.10 3.90
N ASN A 190 4.14 11.26 2.71
CA ASN A 190 2.74 10.93 2.43
C ASN A 190 2.50 9.42 2.42
N GLU A 191 3.44 8.68 1.82
CA GLU A 191 3.46 7.22 1.83
C GLU A 191 3.56 6.65 3.26
N LEU A 192 4.42 7.22 4.10
CA LEU A 192 4.55 6.82 5.50
C LEU A 192 3.26 7.09 6.30
N ASN A 193 2.62 8.24 6.09
CA ASN A 193 1.33 8.57 6.70
C ASN A 193 0.22 7.61 6.31
N TYR A 194 0.17 7.26 5.02
CA TYR A 194 -0.76 6.25 4.52
C TYR A 194 -0.52 4.90 5.22
N ALA A 195 0.74 4.47 5.34
CA ALA A 195 1.10 3.23 6.02
C ALA A 195 0.72 3.23 7.50
N PHE A 196 0.95 4.34 8.22
CA PHE A 196 0.52 4.48 9.61
C PHE A 196 -0.99 4.35 9.77
N ALA A 197 -1.76 5.09 8.96
CA ALA A 197 -3.22 5.01 8.98
C ALA A 197 -3.72 3.60 8.60
N ARG A 198 -3.06 2.93 7.64
CA ARG A 198 -3.40 1.56 7.22
C ARG A 198 -3.19 0.57 8.36
N LEU A 199 -2.03 0.61 9.00
CA LEU A 199 -1.61 -0.31 10.07
C LEU A 199 -2.14 0.06 11.46
N LYS A 200 -2.79 1.22 11.62
CA LYS A 200 -3.24 1.75 12.93
C LYS A 200 -2.06 2.04 13.87
N ILE A 201 -1.02 2.66 13.30
CA ILE A 201 0.12 3.16 14.06
C ILE A 201 -0.17 4.62 14.43
N PHE A 202 -0.21 4.91 15.73
CA PHE A 202 -0.51 6.23 16.28
C PHE A 202 0.68 6.82 17.01
N GLU A 203 0.72 8.15 17.09
CA GLU A 203 1.64 8.83 17.98
C GLU A 203 1.03 8.88 19.39
N VAL A 204 1.72 8.30 20.35
CA VAL A 204 1.36 8.29 21.78
C VAL A 204 2.55 8.86 22.53
N GLN A 205 2.37 10.00 23.19
CA GLN A 205 3.42 10.68 23.96
C GLN A 205 4.74 10.92 23.19
N GLY A 206 4.66 11.19 21.88
CA GLY A 206 5.84 11.44 21.03
C GLY A 206 6.44 10.18 20.38
N PHE A 207 5.90 8.99 20.69
CA PHE A 207 6.36 7.73 20.13
C PHE A 207 5.33 7.08 19.23
N MET A 208 5.80 6.44 18.17
CA MET A 208 4.97 5.71 17.23
C MET A 208 4.66 4.33 17.80
N ARG A 209 3.36 4.02 17.91
CA ARG A 209 2.85 2.81 18.56
C ARG A 209 1.81 2.12 17.69
N LEU A 210 1.94 0.80 17.52
CA LEU A 210 0.94 -0.04 16.86
C LEU A 210 -0.22 -0.29 17.84
N VAL A 211 -1.39 0.25 17.56
CA VAL A 211 -2.53 0.16 18.49
C VAL A 211 -3.22 -1.19 18.39
N ASP A 212 -3.52 -1.77 19.54
CA ASP A 212 -4.22 -3.05 19.63
C ASP A 212 -5.67 -2.92 19.11
N PRO A 213 -6.13 -3.84 18.23
CA PRO A 213 -7.52 -3.88 17.78
C PRO A 213 -8.56 -3.95 18.91
N ASP A 214 -8.28 -4.64 20.02
CA ASP A 214 -9.20 -4.73 21.16
C ASP A 214 -9.41 -3.36 21.80
N TYR A 215 -8.33 -2.59 21.96
CA TYR A 215 -8.41 -1.22 22.46
C TYR A 215 -9.18 -0.30 21.50
N LEU A 216 -8.95 -0.42 20.18
CA LEU A 216 -9.70 0.35 19.19
C LEU A 216 -11.20 0.07 19.27
N ILE A 217 -11.59 -1.20 19.41
CA ILE A 217 -12.99 -1.61 19.56
C ILE A 217 -13.57 -1.07 20.86
N GLN A 218 -12.80 -1.12 21.95
CA GLN A 218 -13.22 -0.60 23.25
C GLN A 218 -13.52 0.90 23.17
N VAL A 219 -12.60 1.71 22.63
CA VAL A 219 -12.81 3.16 22.44
C VAL A 219 -14.04 3.43 21.57
N ILE A 220 -14.22 2.69 20.47
CA ILE A 220 -15.42 2.84 19.63
C ILE A 220 -16.69 2.54 20.43
N ARG A 221 -16.71 1.47 21.23
CA ARG A 221 -17.86 1.13 22.08
C ARG A 221 -18.17 2.24 23.08
N ASP A 222 -17.14 2.82 23.71
CA ASP A 222 -17.30 3.90 24.68
C ASP A 222 -17.85 5.17 24.03
N ILE A 223 -17.47 5.47 22.78
CA ILE A 223 -18.06 6.57 21.99
C ILE A 223 -19.57 6.33 21.75
N PHE A 224 -19.97 5.12 21.38
CA PHE A 224 -21.39 4.80 21.16
C PHE A 224 -22.19 4.80 22.47
N PHE A 225 -21.61 4.27 23.54
CA PHE A 225 -22.21 4.29 24.87
C PHE A 225 -22.45 5.72 25.37
N LEU A 226 -21.49 6.63 25.18
CA LEU A 226 -21.63 8.05 25.49
C LEU A 226 -22.81 8.70 24.73
N ALA A 227 -23.02 8.31 23.47
CA ALA A 227 -24.18 8.79 22.70
C ALA A 227 -25.50 8.30 23.30
N ASP A 228 -25.56 7.06 23.80
CA ASP A 228 -26.76 6.54 24.47
C ASP A 228 -27.00 7.28 25.80
N GLU A 229 -25.97 7.47 26.63
CA GLU A 229 -26.06 8.20 27.91
C GLU A 229 -26.52 9.65 27.71
N CYS A 230 -26.01 10.31 26.67
CA CYS A 230 -26.37 11.68 26.36
C CYS A 230 -27.62 11.81 25.46
N ALA A 231 -28.28 10.70 25.14
CA ALA A 231 -29.43 10.61 24.22
C ALA A 231 -29.20 11.32 22.87
N TRP A 232 -28.03 11.13 22.26
CA TRP A 232 -27.69 11.68 20.95
C TRP A 232 -28.29 10.86 19.81
N ASP A 233 -29.02 11.54 18.91
CA ASP A 233 -29.38 10.96 17.61
C ASP A 233 -28.20 11.06 16.64
N TRP A 234 -27.15 10.28 16.89
CA TRP A 234 -25.91 10.33 16.12
C TRP A 234 -26.12 9.99 14.63
N ARG A 235 -27.20 9.29 14.27
CA ARG A 235 -27.56 8.97 12.87
C ARG A 235 -27.92 10.23 12.09
N LYS A 236 -28.58 11.19 12.75
CA LYS A 236 -28.99 12.48 12.17
C LYS A 236 -27.99 13.61 12.43
N THR A 237 -27.58 13.79 13.69
CA THR A 237 -26.78 14.96 14.12
C THR A 237 -25.28 14.70 14.20
N GLY A 238 -24.88 13.42 14.16
CA GLY A 238 -23.48 13.01 14.33
C GLY A 238 -22.98 13.11 15.77
N PHE A 239 -21.74 12.69 15.97
CA PHE A 239 -21.01 12.81 17.22
C PHE A 239 -20.28 14.16 17.27
N SER A 240 -20.48 14.94 18.33
CA SER A 240 -19.70 16.15 18.56
C SER A 240 -18.31 15.76 19.06
N ILE A 241 -17.27 16.02 18.26
CA ILE A 241 -15.90 15.61 18.61
C ILE A 241 -15.47 16.23 19.94
N ARG A 242 -15.82 17.50 20.17
CA ARG A 242 -15.51 18.20 21.41
C ARG A 242 -16.10 17.48 22.62
N LYS A 243 -17.39 17.15 22.58
CA LYS A 243 -18.05 16.46 23.69
C LYS A 243 -17.48 15.06 23.91
N VAL A 244 -17.19 14.33 22.83
CA VAL A 244 -16.57 13.00 22.92
C VAL A 244 -15.23 13.09 23.65
N ILE A 245 -14.35 14.02 23.23
CA ILE A 245 -13.05 14.21 23.87
C ILE A 245 -13.18 14.67 25.31
N GLU A 246 -14.06 15.64 25.60
CA GLU A 246 -14.24 16.18 26.95
C GLU A 246 -14.74 15.13 27.96
N ASN A 247 -15.61 14.20 27.53
CA ASN A 247 -16.17 13.16 28.41
C ASN A 247 -15.27 11.91 28.52
N LEU A 248 -14.47 11.59 27.50
CA LEU A 248 -13.63 10.39 27.49
C LEU A 248 -12.16 10.64 27.83
N LYS A 249 -11.74 11.89 28.05
CA LYS A 249 -10.34 12.27 28.36
C LYS A 249 -9.75 11.59 29.61
N ASP A 250 -10.60 11.18 30.56
CA ASP A 250 -10.16 10.57 31.81
C ASP A 250 -9.96 9.06 31.65
N GLN A 251 -10.52 8.46 30.59
CA GLN A 251 -10.41 7.03 30.27
C GLN A 251 -9.41 6.76 29.13
N HIS A 252 -9.24 7.73 28.23
CA HIS A 252 -8.42 7.60 27.03
C HIS A 252 -7.56 8.85 26.81
N GLU A 253 -6.36 8.64 26.27
CA GLU A 253 -5.46 9.73 25.91
C GLU A 253 -6.07 10.58 24.77
N PRO A 254 -6.18 11.93 24.93
CA PRO A 254 -6.88 12.78 23.96
C PRO A 254 -6.30 12.79 22.55
N SER A 255 -4.99 12.62 22.36
CA SER A 255 -4.37 12.54 21.03
C SER A 255 -4.78 11.25 20.32
N VAL A 256 -4.73 10.11 20.99
CA VAL A 256 -5.15 8.80 20.50
C VAL A 256 -6.64 8.82 20.15
N LEU A 257 -7.48 9.42 21.00
CA LEU A 257 -8.91 9.54 20.72
C LEU A 257 -9.18 10.33 19.42
N LYS A 258 -8.44 11.42 19.18
CA LYS A 258 -8.53 12.18 17.92
C LYS A 258 -8.10 11.35 16.72
N GLN A 259 -7.02 10.59 16.83
CA GLN A 259 -6.52 9.72 15.76
C GLN A 259 -7.53 8.60 15.43
N ILE A 260 -8.15 7.98 16.45
CA ILE A 260 -9.23 7.00 16.28
C ILE A 260 -10.43 7.64 15.56
N ILE A 261 -10.86 8.82 16.00
CA ILE A 261 -11.96 9.57 15.37
C ILE A 261 -11.64 9.85 13.89
N GLY A 262 -10.43 10.31 13.57
CA GLY A 262 -10.02 10.61 12.19
C GLY A 262 -10.07 9.41 11.23
N ILE A 263 -9.93 8.19 11.76
CA ILE A 263 -9.95 6.95 10.97
C ILE A 263 -11.35 6.37 10.82
N TYR A 264 -12.11 6.30 11.92
CA TYR A 264 -13.37 5.58 12.01
C TYR A 264 -14.60 6.47 11.87
N PHE A 265 -14.45 7.79 11.89
CA PHE A 265 -15.53 8.75 11.73
C PHE A 265 -15.17 9.76 10.65
N HIS A 266 -16.18 10.38 10.04
CA HIS A 266 -15.98 11.35 8.98
C HIS A 266 -17.09 12.40 8.97
N PRO A 267 -16.79 13.68 8.71
CA PRO A 267 -17.80 14.71 8.53
C PRO A 267 -18.57 14.47 7.21
N ARG A 268 -19.89 14.67 7.20
CA ARG A 268 -20.71 14.55 5.97
C ARG A 268 -20.58 15.76 5.03
N ASN A 269 -20.21 16.93 5.55
CA ASN A 269 -20.02 18.16 4.79
C ASN A 269 -18.57 18.63 4.85
N THR A 270 -18.03 19.14 3.74
CA THR A 270 -16.73 19.82 3.73
C THR A 270 -16.77 21.02 4.68
N PRO A 271 -15.77 21.20 5.56
CA PRO A 271 -15.81 22.26 6.56
C PRO A 271 -15.62 23.61 5.88
N THR A 272 -16.71 24.27 5.52
CA THR A 272 -16.73 25.70 5.12
C THR A 272 -16.83 26.62 6.34
N CYS A 273 -16.92 26.09 7.55
CA CYS A 273 -17.08 26.87 8.78
C CYS A 273 -15.74 27.08 9.51
N THR A 274 -15.43 28.36 9.72
CA THR A 274 -14.23 28.95 10.30
C THR A 274 -14.07 28.77 11.82
N SER A 275 -14.80 27.82 12.44
CA SER A 275 -14.73 27.54 13.88
C SER A 275 -14.74 26.04 14.14
N SER A 276 -13.62 25.50 14.63
CA SER A 276 -13.40 24.09 14.98
C SER A 276 -14.25 23.57 16.16
N SER A 277 -15.12 24.41 16.74
CA SER A 277 -15.82 24.12 18.00
C SER A 277 -17.01 23.17 17.88
N ASP A 278 -17.62 23.04 16.70
CA ASP A 278 -18.89 22.32 16.49
C ASP A 278 -18.84 21.32 15.33
N LEU A 279 -17.68 20.70 15.08
CA LEU A 279 -17.58 19.69 14.04
C LEU A 279 -18.26 18.39 14.48
N SER A 280 -19.36 18.05 13.81
CA SER A 280 -20.02 16.74 13.94
C SER A 280 -19.44 15.74 12.95
N VAL A 281 -19.19 14.52 13.44
CA VAL A 281 -18.68 13.40 12.64
C VAL A 281 -19.63 12.22 12.69
N PHE A 282 -19.60 11.42 11.63
CA PHE A 282 -20.49 10.27 11.47
C PHE A 282 -19.67 8.99 11.39
N PRO A 283 -20.14 7.88 11.98
CA PRO A 283 -19.44 6.60 11.93
C PRO A 283 -19.21 6.12 10.50
N ARG A 284 -18.01 5.65 10.19
CA ARG A 284 -17.73 4.99 8.93
C ARG A 284 -18.11 3.53 9.04
N SER A 285 -19.31 3.19 8.60
CA SER A 285 -19.88 1.84 8.72
C SER A 285 -18.91 0.76 8.20
N SER A 286 -18.28 0.97 7.05
CA SER A 286 -17.31 0.02 6.49
C SER A 286 -16.11 -0.22 7.40
N LYS A 287 -15.48 0.85 7.89
CA LYS A 287 -14.26 0.77 8.72
C LYS A 287 -14.51 0.12 10.07
N ILE A 288 -15.62 0.48 10.72
CA ILE A 288 -15.98 -0.08 12.03
C ILE A 288 -16.39 -1.54 11.88
N CYS A 289 -17.27 -1.88 10.92
CA CYS A 289 -17.66 -3.26 10.69
C CYS A 289 -16.46 -4.13 10.32
N GLN A 290 -15.56 -3.61 9.50
CA GLN A 290 -14.32 -4.29 9.12
C GLN A 290 -13.43 -4.55 10.34
N LEU A 291 -13.18 -3.56 11.21
CA LEU A 291 -12.39 -3.74 12.43
C LEU A 291 -12.97 -4.85 13.32
N VAL A 292 -14.27 -4.80 13.60
CA VAL A 292 -14.94 -5.81 14.44
C VAL A 292 -14.86 -7.20 13.79
N GLY A 293 -15.06 -7.27 12.46
CA GLY A 293 -14.99 -8.54 11.72
C GLY A 293 -13.58 -9.14 11.72
N GLU A 294 -12.56 -8.32 11.49
CA GLU A 294 -11.15 -8.74 11.57
C GLU A 294 -10.80 -9.26 12.97
N GLN A 295 -11.29 -8.61 14.03
CA GLN A 295 -11.01 -9.06 15.39
C GLN A 295 -11.74 -10.36 15.74
N LEU A 296 -12.99 -10.55 15.31
CA LEU A 296 -13.68 -11.83 15.53
C LEU A 296 -12.99 -12.99 14.80
N LEU A 297 -12.43 -12.73 13.62
CA LEU A 297 -11.65 -13.71 12.87
C LEU A 297 -10.22 -13.89 13.41
N SER A 298 -9.71 -12.99 14.24
CA SER A 298 -8.34 -13.11 14.79
C SER A 298 -8.25 -14.17 15.89
N VAL A 299 -9.38 -14.47 16.56
CA VAL A 299 -9.47 -15.43 17.67
C VAL A 299 -9.39 -16.90 17.20
N THR A 300 -9.68 -17.17 15.93
CA THR A 300 -9.66 -18.53 15.36
C THR A 300 -9.03 -18.57 13.98
N ASN A 301 -8.36 -19.68 13.65
CA ASN A 301 -7.80 -19.89 12.31
C ASN A 301 -8.89 -20.04 11.22
N SER A 302 -10.09 -20.51 11.59
CA SER A 302 -11.22 -20.66 10.68
C SER A 302 -12.54 -20.64 11.45
N PHE A 303 -13.55 -19.99 10.90
CA PHE A 303 -14.88 -19.82 11.51
C PHE A 303 -15.94 -20.36 10.55
N ASP A 304 -16.97 -21.06 11.03
CA ASP A 304 -18.15 -21.33 10.22
C ASP A 304 -18.77 -20.02 9.70
N LEU A 305 -19.09 -19.97 8.40
CA LEU A 305 -19.50 -18.74 7.76
C LEU A 305 -20.84 -18.19 8.28
N ASN A 306 -21.79 -19.05 8.64
CA ASN A 306 -23.11 -18.62 9.11
C ASN A 306 -23.04 -18.18 10.57
N ASP A 307 -22.33 -18.94 11.40
CA ASP A 307 -22.11 -18.58 12.80
C ASP A 307 -21.33 -17.26 12.89
N PHE A 308 -20.29 -17.10 12.06
CA PHE A 308 -19.53 -15.85 11.95
C PHE A 308 -20.44 -14.67 11.61
N LYS A 309 -21.28 -14.78 10.59
CA LYS A 309 -22.20 -13.70 10.21
C LYS A 309 -23.15 -13.32 11.34
N ALA A 310 -23.66 -14.30 12.08
CA ALA A 310 -24.56 -14.08 13.20
C ALA A 310 -23.86 -13.35 14.35
N VAL A 311 -22.68 -13.82 14.75
CA VAL A 311 -21.87 -13.18 15.80
C VAL A 311 -21.45 -11.79 15.38
N TRP A 312 -20.92 -11.63 14.16
CA TRP A 312 -20.47 -10.34 13.64
C TRP A 312 -21.59 -9.29 13.62
N LYS A 313 -22.80 -9.67 13.21
CA LYS A 313 -23.98 -8.78 13.26
C LYS A 313 -24.37 -8.40 14.68
N ALA A 314 -24.19 -9.29 15.66
CA ALA A 314 -24.50 -9.01 17.05
C ALA A 314 -23.43 -8.17 17.78
N THR A 315 -22.17 -8.19 17.31
CA THR A 315 -21.06 -7.47 17.94
C THR A 315 -20.91 -6.03 17.45
N VAL A 316 -21.28 -5.72 16.21
CA VAL A 316 -21.17 -4.35 15.70
C VAL A 316 -22.14 -3.39 16.43
N PRO A 317 -21.78 -2.11 16.63
CA PRO A 317 -22.68 -1.13 17.22
C PRO A 317 -24.04 -1.05 16.50
N SER A 318 -25.12 -0.85 17.27
CA SER A 318 -26.48 -0.79 16.75
C SER A 318 -26.62 0.26 15.65
N GLY A 319 -27.39 -0.03 14.60
CA GLY A 319 -27.54 0.84 13.44
C GLY A 319 -26.47 0.70 12.35
N LEU A 320 -25.32 0.07 12.63
CA LEU A 320 -24.34 -0.28 11.59
C LEU A 320 -24.68 -1.64 10.96
N ARG A 321 -24.39 -1.80 9.66
CA ARG A 321 -24.68 -3.03 8.90
C ARG A 321 -23.42 -3.66 8.32
N PRO A 322 -22.96 -4.81 8.83
CA PRO A 322 -21.80 -5.48 8.27
C PRO A 322 -22.18 -6.15 6.94
N LYS A 323 -21.37 -5.91 5.90
CA LYS A 323 -21.52 -6.44 4.54
C LYS A 323 -20.31 -7.32 4.26
N LEU A 324 -20.50 -8.64 4.14
CA LEU A 324 -19.41 -9.62 4.09
C LEU A 324 -18.44 -9.35 2.95
N ARG A 325 -18.96 -9.24 1.73
CA ARG A 325 -18.10 -9.06 0.56
C ARG A 325 -17.46 -7.68 0.59
N LYS A 326 -18.25 -6.65 0.85
CA LYS A 326 -17.75 -5.26 0.83
C LYS A 326 -16.74 -4.95 1.93
N HIS A 327 -16.95 -5.45 3.15
CA HIS A 327 -16.13 -5.08 4.31
C HIS A 327 -15.01 -6.09 4.59
N LEU A 328 -15.11 -7.34 4.10
CA LEU A 328 -14.10 -8.37 4.37
C LEU A 328 -13.54 -9.02 3.09
N THR A 329 -14.32 -9.82 2.35
CA THR A 329 -13.75 -10.72 1.33
C THR A 329 -13.31 -10.02 0.04
N CYS A 330 -13.99 -8.96 -0.38
CA CYS A 330 -13.58 -8.08 -1.48
C CYS A 330 -12.90 -6.80 -0.97
N ALA A 331 -12.42 -6.81 0.28
CA ALA A 331 -11.62 -5.75 0.88
C ALA A 331 -10.19 -6.19 1.22
N GLY A 332 -9.80 -7.42 0.84
CA GLY A 332 -8.49 -7.99 1.13
C GLY A 332 -8.25 -8.26 2.62
N ARG A 333 -9.32 -8.61 3.36
CA ARG A 333 -9.28 -8.81 4.83
C ARG A 333 -9.57 -10.23 5.30
N ALA A 334 -10.29 -10.98 4.50
CA ALA A 334 -10.62 -12.36 4.78
C ALA A 334 -10.80 -13.11 3.47
N PHE A 335 -10.79 -14.44 3.55
CA PHE A 335 -11.16 -15.30 2.44
C PHE A 335 -12.06 -16.42 2.92
N CYS A 336 -12.86 -16.94 2.00
CA CYS A 336 -13.78 -18.02 2.27
C CYS A 336 -13.21 -19.35 1.75
N GLY A 337 -13.31 -20.40 2.56
CA GLY A 337 -12.83 -21.75 2.23
C GLY A 337 -13.97 -22.77 2.07
N THR A 338 -13.74 -23.80 1.27
CA THR A 338 -14.56 -25.03 1.28
C THR A 338 -14.19 -25.86 2.52
N ALA A 339 -15.16 -26.50 3.17
CA ALA A 339 -14.84 -27.41 4.28
C ALA A 339 -14.00 -28.58 3.74
N GLY A 340 -12.71 -28.59 4.09
CA GLY A 340 -11.73 -29.57 3.61
C GLY A 340 -10.30 -29.04 3.41
N THR A 341 -10.06 -27.72 3.54
CA THR A 341 -8.70 -27.13 3.53
C THR A 341 -8.04 -27.05 4.92
N SER A 342 -8.65 -27.67 5.95
CA SER A 342 -7.88 -28.12 7.11
C SER A 342 -6.86 -29.17 6.63
N MET A 343 -5.62 -29.05 7.09
CA MET A 343 -4.43 -29.75 6.63
C MET A 343 -4.41 -31.28 6.87
N ASP A 344 -5.56 -31.95 6.92
CA ASP A 344 -5.68 -33.38 7.12
C ASP A 344 -6.21 -34.06 5.86
N THR A 345 -5.27 -34.50 5.02
CA THR A 345 -5.53 -35.47 3.96
C THR A 345 -6.06 -36.76 4.58
N ASN A 346 -7.36 -37.00 4.48
CA ASN A 346 -8.03 -38.29 4.22
C ASN A 346 -9.48 -38.21 4.67
N PHE A 347 -10.46 -38.16 3.76
CA PHE A 347 -11.67 -38.97 3.91
C PHE A 347 -12.51 -38.99 2.62
N SER A 348 -12.93 -40.21 2.26
CA SER A 348 -13.70 -40.53 1.06
C SER A 348 -15.05 -39.83 1.01
N ALA A 349 -15.38 -39.31 -0.17
CA ALA A 349 -16.69 -38.80 -0.52
C ALA A 349 -17.74 -39.93 -0.51
N ARG A 350 -18.67 -39.89 0.45
CA ARG A 350 -20.01 -40.52 0.32
C ARG A 350 -21.10 -39.63 0.90
N GLY A 351 -21.80 -38.97 -0.01
CA GLY A 351 -23.27 -38.81 -0.03
C GLY A 351 -23.94 -38.03 1.10
N ARG A 352 -24.44 -36.82 0.76
CA ARG A 352 -25.75 -36.31 1.20
C ARG A 352 -26.22 -35.17 0.27
N PRO A 353 -27.42 -35.25 -0.32
CA PRO A 353 -28.02 -34.14 -1.03
C PRO A 353 -29.10 -33.48 -0.16
N ASN A 354 -28.86 -32.23 0.27
CA ASN A 354 -29.85 -31.17 0.50
C ASN A 354 -29.25 -30.07 1.41
N ALA A 355 -28.97 -28.89 0.83
CA ALA A 355 -29.11 -27.59 1.49
C ALA A 355 -28.85 -26.47 0.46
N ASP A 356 -29.81 -25.56 0.36
CA ASP A 356 -29.87 -24.23 -0.26
C ASP A 356 -28.85 -23.79 -1.32
N ARG A 357 -29.42 -23.46 -2.48
CA ARG A 357 -28.79 -23.05 -3.74
C ARG A 357 -28.11 -21.67 -3.77
N ASN A 358 -27.86 -21.02 -2.64
CA ASN A 358 -27.39 -19.63 -2.62
C ASN A 358 -25.92 -19.36 -2.25
N HIS A 359 -25.10 -20.35 -1.87
CA HIS A 359 -23.62 -20.28 -1.95
C HIS A 359 -22.99 -21.61 -1.48
N PRO A 360 -23.03 -22.69 -2.28
CA PRO A 360 -22.68 -24.04 -1.81
C PRO A 360 -21.17 -24.31 -1.71
N LEU A 361 -20.30 -23.34 -2.01
CA LEU A 361 -18.85 -23.55 -2.04
C LEU A 361 -18.16 -23.18 -0.73
N PHE A 362 -18.64 -22.19 0.02
CA PHE A 362 -17.92 -21.70 1.18
C PHE A 362 -18.60 -22.10 2.48
N ARG A 363 -17.87 -22.87 3.32
CA ARG A 363 -18.34 -23.26 4.65
C ARG A 363 -17.63 -22.49 5.75
N THR A 364 -16.41 -22.05 5.49
CA THR A 364 -15.60 -21.37 6.48
C THR A 364 -15.08 -20.03 5.96
N ILE A 365 -14.72 -19.16 6.89
CA ILE A 365 -14.05 -17.89 6.66
C ILE A 365 -12.83 -17.79 7.58
N SER A 366 -11.75 -17.23 7.06
CA SER A 366 -10.49 -17.08 7.78
C SER A 366 -9.93 -15.68 7.57
N LEU A 367 -9.29 -15.14 8.61
CA LEU A 367 -8.60 -13.84 8.54
C LEU A 367 -7.44 -13.93 7.54
N LEU A 368 -7.36 -12.96 6.64
CA LEU A 368 -6.22 -12.79 5.75
C LEU A 368 -6.12 -11.34 5.35
N ARG A 369 -5.15 -10.61 5.91
CA ARG A 369 -4.96 -9.20 5.62
C ARG A 369 -3.92 -9.04 4.51
N SER A 370 -4.18 -8.12 3.57
CA SER A 370 -3.22 -7.80 2.51
C SER A 370 -1.84 -7.38 3.03
N GLU A 371 -1.77 -6.68 4.17
CA GLU A 371 -0.49 -6.33 4.82
C GLU A 371 0.29 -7.51 5.42
N ASP A 372 -0.32 -8.68 5.57
CA ASP A 372 0.34 -9.90 6.05
C ASP A 372 0.91 -10.74 4.88
N LEU A 373 0.68 -10.32 3.63
CA LEU A 373 1.14 -10.99 2.42
C LEU A 373 2.44 -10.37 1.89
N PRO A 374 3.20 -11.10 1.04
CA PRO A 374 4.34 -10.53 0.33
C PRO A 374 3.94 -9.27 -0.44
N ASP A 375 4.73 -8.21 -0.32
CA ASP A 375 4.53 -6.89 -0.93
C ASP A 375 5.66 -6.50 -1.88
N ASP A 376 6.51 -7.47 -2.23
CA ASP A 376 7.67 -7.32 -3.10
C ASP A 376 7.28 -7.32 -4.58
N THR A 377 6.45 -8.28 -5.01
CA THR A 377 5.96 -8.44 -6.38
C THR A 377 4.53 -8.98 -6.38
N VAL A 378 3.80 -8.74 -7.48
CA VAL A 378 2.44 -9.27 -7.65
C VAL A 378 2.48 -10.80 -7.73
N GLU A 379 3.49 -11.36 -8.39
CA GLU A 379 3.72 -12.78 -8.55
C GLU A 379 3.92 -13.49 -7.19
N SER A 380 4.79 -12.95 -6.32
CA SER A 380 5.00 -13.48 -4.96
C SER A 380 3.70 -13.47 -4.14
N ARG A 381 2.92 -12.38 -4.24
CA ARG A 381 1.63 -12.29 -3.55
C ARG A 381 0.61 -13.28 -4.09
N LEU A 382 0.52 -13.42 -5.42
CA LEU A 382 -0.37 -14.38 -6.07
C LEU A 382 -0.04 -15.81 -5.67
N HIS A 383 1.24 -16.19 -5.64
CA HIS A 383 1.68 -17.50 -5.18
C HIS A 383 1.20 -17.77 -3.74
N ALA A 384 1.47 -16.84 -2.81
CA ALA A 384 1.04 -16.96 -1.41
C ALA A 384 -0.49 -17.03 -1.24
N LEU A 385 -1.26 -16.44 -2.16
CA LEU A 385 -2.73 -16.54 -2.19
C LEU A 385 -3.19 -17.89 -2.74
N PHE A 386 -2.58 -18.41 -3.79
CA PHE A 386 -2.93 -19.71 -4.37
C PHE A 386 -2.54 -20.89 -3.47
N GLU A 387 -1.49 -20.76 -2.67
CA GLU A 387 -1.17 -21.73 -1.60
C GLU A 387 -2.30 -21.84 -0.56
N ARG A 388 -3.06 -20.77 -0.33
CA ARG A 388 -4.18 -20.75 0.63
C ARG A 388 -5.50 -21.22 0.01
N SER A 389 -5.73 -20.91 -1.27
CA SER A 389 -6.88 -21.40 -2.02
C SER A 389 -6.52 -21.56 -3.49
N ALA A 390 -6.76 -22.75 -4.04
CA ALA A 390 -6.44 -23.05 -5.44
C ALA A 390 -7.27 -22.25 -6.45
N ALA A 391 -8.42 -21.71 -6.04
CA ALA A 391 -9.33 -20.96 -6.89
C ALA A 391 -9.91 -19.75 -6.16
N TRP A 392 -9.96 -18.61 -6.84
CA TRP A 392 -10.45 -17.35 -6.27
C TRP A 392 -11.45 -16.66 -7.19
N PRO A 393 -12.57 -16.14 -6.65
CA PRO A 393 -13.41 -15.20 -7.38
C PRO A 393 -12.65 -13.92 -7.76
N GLU A 394 -12.91 -13.36 -8.94
CA GLU A 394 -12.20 -12.18 -9.48
C GLU A 394 -12.10 -11.03 -8.47
N LEU A 395 -13.23 -10.63 -7.86
CA LEU A 395 -13.28 -9.46 -6.97
C LEU A 395 -12.56 -9.70 -5.64
N GLU A 396 -12.56 -10.94 -5.16
CA GLU A 396 -11.84 -11.29 -3.93
C GLU A 396 -10.33 -11.29 -4.20
N LEU A 397 -9.88 -11.97 -5.24
CA LEU A 397 -8.46 -11.99 -5.62
C LEU A 397 -7.95 -10.57 -5.93
N ALA A 398 -8.71 -9.81 -6.72
CA ALA A 398 -8.35 -8.44 -7.08
C ALA A 398 -8.15 -7.57 -5.84
N SER A 399 -8.98 -7.74 -4.80
CA SER A 399 -8.91 -6.92 -3.59
C SER A 399 -7.59 -7.04 -2.82
N PHE A 400 -6.87 -8.16 -2.97
CA PHE A 400 -5.53 -8.36 -2.39
C PHE A 400 -4.40 -7.75 -3.21
N LEU A 401 -4.68 -7.29 -4.43
CA LEU A 401 -3.67 -6.76 -5.37
C LEU A 401 -3.81 -5.26 -5.61
N ILE A 402 -4.92 -4.64 -5.21
CA ILE A 402 -5.22 -3.23 -5.52
C ILE A 402 -4.08 -2.32 -5.08
N ASP A 403 -3.58 -2.50 -3.87
CA ASP A 403 -2.50 -1.71 -3.30
C ASP A 403 -1.20 -1.85 -4.11
N LEU A 404 -0.86 -3.04 -4.62
CA LEU A 404 0.38 -3.26 -5.37
C LEU A 404 0.33 -2.75 -6.81
N VAL A 405 -0.86 -2.70 -7.39
CA VAL A 405 -1.05 -2.42 -8.82
C VAL A 405 -1.50 -0.98 -9.06
N VAL A 406 -2.31 -0.44 -8.15
CA VAL A 406 -2.84 0.90 -8.21
C VAL A 406 -2.12 1.69 -7.13
N PRO A 407 -1.16 2.56 -7.50
CA PRO A 407 -0.52 3.43 -6.52
C PRO A 407 -1.60 4.14 -5.72
N PRO A 408 -1.50 4.18 -4.38
CA PRO A 408 -2.42 4.98 -3.59
C PRO A 408 -2.38 6.42 -4.13
N ASP A 409 -3.53 7.07 -4.25
CA ASP A 409 -3.56 8.47 -4.67
C ASP A 409 -2.97 9.33 -3.54
N THR A 410 -1.64 9.47 -3.56
CA THR A 410 -0.85 10.32 -2.66
C THR A 410 -0.85 11.78 -3.13
N SER A 411 -1.30 12.05 -4.36
CA SER A 411 -1.33 13.40 -4.96
C SER A 411 -2.42 14.30 -4.36
N CYS A 412 -3.39 13.70 -3.66
CA CYS A 412 -4.28 14.44 -2.79
C CYS A 412 -3.47 15.12 -1.68
N LYS A 413 -3.25 16.43 -1.80
CA LYS A 413 -2.81 17.36 -0.73
C LYS A 413 -3.70 17.35 0.54
N LEU A 414 -4.70 16.46 0.56
CA LEU A 414 -5.70 16.23 1.59
C LEU A 414 -5.40 14.99 2.46
N HIS A 415 -4.31 14.26 2.21
CA HIS A 415 -3.73 13.35 3.22
C HIS A 415 -2.93 14.16 4.23
N SER A 416 -3.59 15.12 4.86
CA SER A 416 -3.06 15.75 6.06
C SER A 416 -2.91 14.66 7.11
N ASP A 417 -1.75 14.65 7.76
CA ASP A 417 -1.29 13.64 8.69
C ASP A 417 -2.41 13.30 9.71
N PRO A 418 -3.02 12.10 9.65
CA PRO A 418 -4.02 11.68 10.63
C PRO A 418 -3.41 11.36 11.98
N VAL A 419 -2.08 11.21 12.03
CA VAL A 419 -1.30 10.83 13.19
C VAL A 419 -0.78 12.08 13.92
N ILE A 420 -0.46 13.16 13.19
CA ILE A 420 0.11 14.40 13.74
C ILE A 420 -0.64 15.65 13.24
N GLY A 421 -1.48 16.24 14.09
CA GLY A 421 -2.09 17.54 13.82
C GLY A 421 -3.49 17.75 14.41
N PRO A 422 -4.15 18.89 14.14
CA PRO A 422 -5.58 19.03 14.39
C PRO A 422 -6.34 17.88 13.72
N LEU A 423 -7.52 17.50 14.24
CA LEU A 423 -8.35 16.42 13.69
C LEU A 423 -8.44 16.48 12.16
N THR A 424 -7.81 15.51 11.50
CA THR A 424 -7.72 15.39 10.04
C THR A 424 -8.48 14.15 9.59
N PHE A 425 -9.20 14.29 8.49
CA PHE A 425 -10.02 13.22 7.93
C PHE A 425 -9.41 12.83 6.59
N PRO A 426 -8.50 11.83 6.55
CA PRO A 426 -7.82 11.47 5.32
C PRO A 426 -8.84 11.14 4.22
N CYS A 427 -8.67 11.76 3.05
CA CYS A 427 -9.57 11.62 1.92
C CYS A 427 -9.55 10.18 1.39
N THR A 428 -10.55 9.40 1.81
CA THR A 428 -11.18 8.31 1.06
C THR A 428 -12.52 8.00 1.72
N ALA A 429 -13.49 8.92 1.61
CA ALA A 429 -14.89 8.53 1.75
C ALA A 429 -15.22 7.64 0.54
N ASN A 430 -14.91 6.35 0.65
CA ASN A 430 -15.42 5.39 -0.31
C ASN A 430 -16.93 5.29 -0.06
N THR A 431 -17.70 5.94 -0.94
CA THR A 431 -19.13 5.74 -1.20
C THR A 431 -20.14 6.31 -0.19
N ASP A 432 -21.24 6.87 -0.70
CA ASP A 432 -22.48 7.26 0.03
C ASP A 432 -22.94 6.21 1.06
N SER A 433 -22.64 4.94 0.81
CA SER A 433 -22.95 3.81 1.68
C SER A 433 -22.25 3.76 3.03
N ASP A 434 -21.14 4.50 3.22
CA ASP A 434 -20.46 4.53 4.53
C ASP A 434 -21.37 5.13 5.61
N PHE A 435 -22.38 5.91 5.21
CA PHE A 435 -23.27 6.67 6.09
C PHE A 435 -24.74 6.23 6.03
N GLU A 436 -25.05 5.06 5.49
CA GLU A 436 -26.37 4.44 5.51
C GLU A 436 -26.59 3.76 6.89
N TYR A 437 -27.55 4.26 7.68
CA TYR A 437 -27.90 3.74 9.02
C TYR A 437 -29.38 3.39 9.09
N ILE A 438 -29.75 2.40 9.90
CA ILE A 438 -31.15 1.95 10.03
C ILE A 438 -31.61 2.02 11.50
N ASP A 439 -32.90 2.33 11.67
CA ASP A 439 -33.61 2.35 12.95
C ASP A 439 -34.13 0.94 13.29
N GLU A 440 -33.94 0.49 14.53
CA GLU A 440 -34.50 -0.77 15.05
C GLU A 440 -36.02 -0.69 15.30
N LEU A 441 -36.63 0.50 15.16
CA LEU A 441 -38.04 0.77 15.43
C LEU A 441 -38.99 0.59 14.23
N GLU A 442 -38.48 0.30 13.03
CA GLU A 442 -39.34 -0.14 11.93
C GLU A 442 -39.72 -1.62 12.16
N GLY A 443 -40.91 -1.80 12.70
CA GLY A 443 -41.42 -3.04 13.27
C GLY A 443 -41.51 -4.23 12.32
N GLU A 444 -41.78 -5.38 12.95
CA GLU A 444 -42.23 -6.66 12.38
C GLU A 444 -42.27 -6.72 10.84
N PHE A 445 -41.24 -7.37 10.29
CA PHE A 445 -41.10 -7.84 8.92
C PHE A 445 -42.42 -7.98 8.15
N PRO A 446 -42.67 -7.16 7.11
CA PRO A 446 -43.28 -7.69 5.91
C PRO A 446 -42.18 -8.44 5.15
N GLU A 447 -42.41 -9.72 4.89
CA GLU A 447 -41.74 -10.47 3.82
C GLU A 447 -42.06 -9.82 2.46
N SER A 448 -41.50 -8.65 2.18
CA SER A 448 -41.59 -7.99 0.89
C SER A 448 -40.26 -7.37 0.50
N ASN A 449 -39.65 -8.00 -0.50
CA ASN A 449 -38.45 -7.61 -1.21
C ASN A 449 -38.52 -6.19 -1.82
N THR A 450 -38.42 -5.13 -1.01
CA THR A 450 -38.32 -3.75 -1.54
C THR A 450 -37.37 -2.88 -0.72
N SER A 451 -36.12 -3.32 -0.61
CA SER A 451 -34.90 -2.53 -0.79
C SER A 451 -33.70 -3.47 -0.63
N THR A 452 -33.45 -4.28 -1.65
CA THR A 452 -32.25 -5.12 -1.72
C THR A 452 -31.02 -4.23 -1.84
N GLU A 453 -30.50 -3.73 -0.72
CA GLU A 453 -29.11 -3.29 -0.63
C GLU A 453 -28.24 -4.51 -0.88
N THR A 454 -27.88 -4.71 -2.15
CA THR A 454 -27.06 -5.84 -2.55
C THR A 454 -25.67 -5.67 -1.93
N ASP A 455 -25.14 -6.72 -1.30
CA ASP A 455 -23.71 -6.86 -0.92
C ASP A 455 -22.86 -6.99 -2.20
N THR A 456 -22.98 -6.00 -3.07
CA THR A 456 -22.29 -5.91 -4.36
C THR A 456 -21.04 -5.07 -4.17
N PRO A 457 -19.85 -5.69 -4.25
CA PRO A 457 -18.61 -4.96 -4.21
C PRO A 457 -18.43 -4.13 -5.49
N LYS A 458 -17.58 -3.10 -5.41
CA LYS A 458 -17.16 -2.33 -6.58
C LYS A 458 -16.46 -3.26 -7.59
N PRO A 459 -16.57 -2.99 -8.89
CA PRO A 459 -15.82 -3.76 -9.89
C PRO A 459 -14.31 -3.61 -9.67
N ALA A 460 -13.56 -4.66 -10.04
CA ALA A 460 -12.10 -4.63 -9.95
C ALA A 460 -11.52 -3.57 -10.90
N PRO A 461 -10.45 -2.84 -10.50
CA PRO A 461 -9.76 -1.91 -11.39
C PRO A 461 -9.25 -2.61 -12.65
N ALA A 462 -9.36 -1.94 -13.80
CA ALA A 462 -8.97 -2.51 -15.10
C ALA A 462 -7.47 -2.90 -15.15
N SER A 463 -6.60 -2.15 -14.46
CA SER A 463 -5.18 -2.47 -14.32
C SER A 463 -4.96 -3.81 -13.62
N VAL A 464 -5.68 -4.06 -12.53
CA VAL A 464 -5.62 -5.33 -11.78
C VAL A 464 -6.15 -6.47 -12.63
N VAL A 465 -7.29 -6.30 -13.31
CA VAL A 465 -7.88 -7.32 -14.19
C VAL A 465 -6.92 -7.68 -15.33
N THR A 466 -6.22 -6.70 -15.89
CA THR A 466 -5.22 -6.92 -16.95
C THR A 466 -4.06 -7.78 -16.45
N ILE A 467 -3.54 -7.48 -15.25
CA ILE A 467 -2.47 -8.27 -14.63
C ILE A 467 -2.94 -9.70 -14.33
N LEU A 468 -4.12 -9.85 -13.74
CA LEU A 468 -4.72 -11.17 -13.47
C LEU A 468 -4.88 -11.98 -14.76
N SER A 469 -5.32 -11.37 -15.84
CA SER A 469 -5.46 -12.04 -17.15
C SER A 469 -4.13 -12.49 -17.75
N ARG A 470 -3.04 -11.77 -17.43
CA ARG A 470 -1.68 -12.12 -17.88
C ARG A 470 -1.07 -13.27 -17.06
N LEU A 471 -1.21 -13.19 -15.73
CA LEU A 471 -0.50 -14.04 -14.78
C LEU A 471 -1.27 -15.29 -14.36
N CYS A 472 -2.60 -15.29 -14.45
CA CYS A 472 -3.45 -16.37 -13.97
C CYS A 472 -4.22 -17.05 -15.11
N ARG A 473 -4.79 -18.24 -14.85
CA ARG A 473 -5.80 -18.87 -15.72
C ARG A 473 -7.18 -18.43 -15.28
N VAL A 474 -8.04 -18.08 -16.23
CA VAL A 474 -9.42 -17.64 -15.96
C VAL A 474 -10.43 -18.66 -16.48
N THR A 475 -11.42 -18.98 -15.64
CA THR A 475 -12.61 -19.75 -16.02
C THR A 475 -13.84 -18.90 -15.77
N THR A 476 -14.71 -18.80 -16.76
CA THR A 476 -15.99 -18.08 -16.62
C THR A 476 -17.07 -19.07 -16.22
N VAL A 477 -17.76 -18.79 -15.11
CA VAL A 477 -18.93 -19.52 -14.64
C VAL A 477 -20.13 -18.58 -14.52
N ASP A 478 -21.34 -19.13 -14.32
CA ASP A 478 -22.57 -18.33 -14.18
C ASP A 478 -22.49 -17.30 -13.04
N GLN A 479 -21.64 -17.56 -12.03
CA GLN A 479 -21.43 -16.68 -10.86
C GLN A 479 -20.31 -15.65 -11.04
N GLY A 480 -19.65 -15.61 -12.21
CA GLY A 480 -18.57 -14.68 -12.53
C GLY A 480 -17.27 -15.37 -12.96
N ARG A 481 -16.17 -14.62 -12.94
CA ARG A 481 -14.83 -15.13 -13.29
C ARG A 481 -14.12 -15.71 -12.07
N ILE A 482 -13.54 -16.88 -12.25
CA ILE A 482 -12.71 -17.59 -11.27
C ILE A 482 -11.29 -17.67 -11.81
N TYR A 483 -10.32 -17.28 -10.98
CA TYR A 483 -8.90 -17.35 -11.30
C TYR A 483 -8.23 -18.50 -10.57
N THR A 484 -7.31 -19.16 -11.28
CA THR A 484 -6.47 -20.26 -10.79
C THR A 484 -5.03 -20.02 -11.20
N GLU A 485 -4.08 -20.65 -10.52
CA GLU A 485 -2.66 -20.51 -10.81
C GLU A 485 -2.32 -20.99 -12.24
N LYS A 486 -1.48 -20.25 -12.94
CA LYS A 486 -1.13 -20.53 -14.35
C LYS A 486 -0.08 -21.62 -14.51
N TYR A 487 0.89 -21.66 -13.60
CA TYR A 487 1.93 -22.68 -13.54
C TYR A 487 1.94 -23.20 -12.11
N ALA A 488 1.25 -24.31 -11.85
CA ALA A 488 1.41 -24.99 -10.57
C ALA A 488 2.87 -25.42 -10.48
N THR A 489 3.57 -24.97 -9.44
CA THR A 489 4.91 -25.46 -9.08
C THR A 489 4.80 -26.98 -8.91
N ILE A 490 5.52 -27.73 -9.76
CA ILE A 490 5.62 -29.19 -9.69
C ILE A 490 6.52 -29.58 -8.52
#